data_AF-A0A9D6DIY7-F1
#
_entry.id   AF-A0A9D6DIY7-F1
#
_cell.length_a   1.000
_cell.length_b   1.000
_cell.length_c   1.000
_cell.angle_alpha   90.00
_cell.angle_beta   90.00
_cell.angle_gamma   90.00
#
_symmetry.space_group_name_H-M   'P 1'
#
loop_
_entity.id
_entity.type
_entity.pdbx_description
1 polymer ?
#
loop_
_entity_poly.entity_id
_entity_poly.type
_entity_poly.pdbx_seq_one_letter_code
_entity_poly.pdbx_strand_id
1 'polypeptide(L)'
;MKKVVAERYRNIDFSRAKRGLVVTPEPGKTKISIRLDNTVLEYFRTLVDRAGGGNYQTLINDALLEHVHRRSTLDVVRRVVREELAAYRPRRRS
;
A
#
# COMPACT_ATOMS: atom_id res chain seq x y z
N MET A 1 -31.52 31.86 4.33
CA MET A 1 -31.00 30.56 4.79
C MET A 1 -32.16 29.57 4.88
N LYS A 2 -32.23 28.55 4.01
CA LYS A 2 -33.31 27.54 4.03
C LYS A 2 -32.93 26.45 5.04
N LYS A 3 -33.75 26.22 6.07
CA LYS A 3 -33.60 25.11 7.01
C LYS A 3 -33.93 23.80 6.28
N VAL A 4 -32.94 22.92 6.10
CA VAL A 4 -33.16 21.53 5.68
C VAL A 4 -33.68 20.74 6.89
N VAL A 5 -34.87 20.17 6.75
CA VAL A 5 -35.52 19.38 7.78
C VAL A 5 -34.82 18.02 7.83
N ALA A 6 -34.23 17.65 8.97
CA ALA A 6 -33.62 16.34 9.13
C ALA A 6 -34.67 15.24 8.94
N GLU A 7 -34.37 14.25 8.08
CA GLU A 7 -35.25 13.10 7.84
C GLU A 7 -35.60 12.40 9.16
N ARG A 8 -36.89 12.10 9.35
CA ARG A 8 -37.41 11.34 10.49
C ARG A 8 -36.76 9.94 10.50
N TYR A 9 -36.35 9.51 11.70
CA TYR A 9 -35.82 8.18 12.02
C TYR A 9 -36.46 7.07 11.17
N ARG A 10 -35.67 6.41 10.30
CA ARG A 10 -36.10 5.18 9.61
C ARG A 10 -36.00 4.03 10.61
N ASN A 11 -37.14 3.41 10.91
CA ASN A 11 -37.20 2.17 11.67
C ASN A 11 -36.72 1.03 10.74
N ILE A 12 -35.42 0.75 10.76
CA ILE A 12 -34.84 -0.33 9.98
C ILE A 12 -34.90 -1.60 10.83
N ASP A 13 -35.70 -2.57 10.39
CA ASP A 13 -35.81 -3.88 11.04
C ASP A 13 -34.57 -4.73 10.72
N PHE A 14 -33.69 -4.91 11.70
CA PHE A 14 -32.47 -5.71 11.58
C PHE A 14 -32.66 -7.18 11.98
N SER A 15 -33.91 -7.63 12.19
CA SER A 15 -34.22 -8.98 12.67
C SER A 15 -33.72 -10.11 11.76
N ARG A 16 -33.47 -9.81 10.47
CA ARG A 16 -32.89 -10.75 9.49
C ARG A 16 -31.43 -10.44 9.12
N ALA A 17 -30.79 -9.48 9.79
CA ALA A 17 -29.42 -9.10 9.48
C ALA A 17 -28.44 -10.18 9.99
N LYS A 18 -27.70 -10.81 9.06
CA LYS A 18 -26.66 -11.79 9.40
C LYS A 18 -25.35 -11.03 9.69
N ARG A 19 -24.80 -11.18 10.90
CA ARG A 19 -23.46 -10.65 11.24
C ARG A 19 -22.40 -11.43 10.48
N GLY A 20 -21.89 -10.87 9.39
CA GLY A 20 -20.77 -11.40 8.63
C GLY A 20 -19.77 -10.28 8.31
N LEU A 21 -18.53 -10.64 7.98
CA LEU A 21 -17.58 -9.68 7.39
C LEU A 21 -18.18 -9.15 6.09
N VAL A 22 -18.57 -7.88 6.08
CA VAL A 22 -19.17 -7.18 4.93
C VAL A 22 -18.21 -7.10 3.74
N VAL A 23 -16.91 -7.36 3.96
CA VAL A 23 -15.88 -7.28 2.92
C VAL A 23 -14.98 -8.50 3.02
N THR A 24 -15.06 -9.40 2.05
CA THR A 24 -14.03 -10.42 1.84
C THR A 24 -12.73 -9.72 1.45
N PRO A 25 -11.57 -10.06 2.06
CA PRO A 25 -10.30 -9.48 1.66
C PRO A 25 -10.08 -9.74 0.16
N GLU A 26 -9.59 -8.74 -0.56
CA GLU A 26 -9.27 -8.89 -1.98
C GLU A 26 -8.25 -10.04 -2.15
N PRO A 27 -8.41 -10.91 -3.16
CA PRO A 27 -7.49 -12.02 -3.38
C PRO A 27 -6.05 -11.51 -3.52
N GLY A 28 -5.12 -12.12 -2.77
CA GLY A 28 -3.71 -11.74 -2.76
C GLY A 28 -3.31 -10.63 -1.76
N LYS A 29 -4.27 -10.02 -1.05
CA LYS A 29 -3.98 -9.04 0.02
C LYS A 29 -4.28 -9.63 1.39
N THR A 30 -3.27 -9.69 2.26
CA THR A 30 -3.43 -10.14 3.64
C THR A 30 -3.66 -8.94 4.56
N LYS A 31 -4.80 -8.93 5.27
CA LYS A 31 -5.03 -7.93 6.33
C LYS A 31 -4.08 -8.20 7.49
N ILE A 32 -3.20 -7.25 7.75
CA ILE A 32 -2.26 -7.29 8.88
C ILE A 32 -2.54 -6.14 9.84
N SER A 33 -2.27 -6.34 11.13
CA SER A 33 -2.26 -5.28 12.13
C SER A 33 -0.81 -4.87 12.37
N ILE A 34 -0.40 -3.74 11.81
CA ILE A 34 0.96 -3.20 11.96
C ILE A 34 0.90 -1.79 12.53
N ARG A 35 1.94 -1.41 13.29
CA ARG A 35 2.13 -0.02 13.69
C ARG A 35 2.90 0.71 12.59
N LEU A 36 2.37 1.84 12.16
CA LEU A 36 3.03 2.76 11.23
C LEU A 36 3.22 4.10 11.92
N ASP A 37 4.26 4.82 11.53
CA ASP A 37 4.50 6.16 12.05
C ASP A 37 3.34 7.10 11.66
N ASN A 38 2.94 7.97 12.59
CA ASN A 38 1.83 8.90 12.35
C ASN A 38 2.16 9.86 11.20
N THR A 39 3.42 10.26 11.04
CA THR A 39 3.87 11.13 9.94
C THR A 39 3.63 10.48 8.59
N VAL A 40 3.86 9.17 8.48
CA VAL A 40 3.60 8.39 7.26
C VAL A 40 2.10 8.38 6.97
N LEU A 41 1.28 8.08 7.97
CA LEU A 41 -0.18 8.06 7.81
C LEU A 41 -0.73 9.43 7.37
N GLU A 42 -0.28 10.51 8.00
CA GLU A 42 -0.72 11.87 7.70
C GLU A 42 -0.27 12.32 6.30
N TYR A 43 0.94 11.96 5.89
CA TYR A 43 1.43 12.24 4.53
C TYR A 43 0.52 11.60 3.47
N PHE A 44 0.25 10.29 3.58
CA PHE A 44 -0.58 9.58 2.61
C PHE A 44 -2.05 10.01 2.65
N ARG A 45 -2.59 10.36 3.84
CA ARG A 45 -3.93 10.94 3.96
C ARG A 45 -4.04 12.27 3.23
N THR A 46 -3.08 13.17 3.44
CA THR A 46 -3.04 14.48 2.78
C THR A 46 -2.92 14.33 1.27
N LEU A 47 -2.14 13.35 0.81
CA LEU A 47 -1.96 13.08 -0.62
C LEU A 47 -3.27 12.61 -1.29
N VAL A 48 -4.03 11.74 -0.61
CA VAL A 48 -5.34 11.27 -1.08
C VAL A 48 -6.39 12.39 -1.06
N ASP A 49 -6.40 13.19 0.00
CA ASP A 49 -7.34 14.31 0.14
C ASP A 49 -7.15 15.32 -1.01
N ARG A 50 -5.89 15.66 -1.32
CA ARG A 50 -5.55 16.51 -2.48
C ARG A 50 -5.94 15.91 -3.83
N ALA A 51 -5.93 14.59 -3.96
CA ALA A 51 -6.33 13.89 -5.18
C ALA A 51 -7.85 13.79 -5.35
N GLY A 52 -8.64 14.32 -4.42
CA GLY A 52 -10.11 14.27 -4.46
C GLY A 52 -10.70 12.97 -3.90
N GLY A 53 -9.95 12.26 -3.07
CA GLY A 53 -10.37 11.01 -2.43
C GLY A 53 -9.59 9.78 -2.89
N GLY A 54 -9.80 8.65 -2.21
CA GLY A 54 -9.06 7.41 -2.45
C GLY A 54 -8.74 6.63 -1.18
N ASN A 55 -8.01 5.52 -1.33
CA ASN A 55 -7.59 4.69 -0.21
C ASN A 55 -6.09 4.88 0.08
N TYR A 56 -5.77 5.55 1.18
CA TYR A 56 -4.39 5.77 1.61
C TYR A 56 -3.63 4.46 1.84
N GLN A 57 -4.33 3.37 2.19
CA GLN A 57 -3.72 2.05 2.36
C GLN A 57 -3.19 1.49 1.04
N THR A 58 -3.88 1.77 -0.08
CA THR A 58 -3.42 1.36 -1.41
C THR A 58 -2.12 2.06 -1.77
N LEU A 59 -2.03 3.38 -1.54
CA LEU A 59 -0.80 4.13 -1.84
C LEU A 59 0.38 3.71 -0.96
N ILE A 60 0.14 3.43 0.31
CA ILE A 60 1.17 2.87 1.19
C ILE A 60 1.67 1.53 0.63
N ASN A 61 0.75 0.65 0.21
CA ASN A 61 1.11 -0.63 -0.36
C ASN A 61 1.92 -0.48 -1.66
N ASP A 62 1.51 0.41 -2.55
CA ASP A 62 2.22 0.65 -3.83
C ASP A 62 3.63 1.20 -3.58
N ALA A 63 3.79 2.12 -2.63
CA ALA A 63 5.11 2.62 -2.24
C ALA A 63 6.02 1.53 -1.67
N LEU A 64 5.47 0.62 -0.85
CA LEU A 64 6.21 -0.54 -0.35
C LEU A 64 6.59 -1.50 -1.47
N LEU A 65 5.68 -1.74 -2.42
CA LEU A 65 5.91 -2.60 -3.57
C LEU A 65 7.03 -2.03 -4.47
N GLU A 66 6.99 -0.73 -4.74
CA GLU A 66 8.03 -0.03 -5.49
C GLU A 66 9.39 -0.14 -4.80
N HIS A 67 9.43 -0.02 -3.47
CA HIS A 67 10.67 -0.18 -2.70
C HIS A 67 11.25 -1.60 -2.84
N VAL A 68 10.40 -2.63 -2.79
CA VAL A 68 10.81 -4.03 -3.01
C VAL A 68 11.37 -4.21 -4.41
N HIS A 69 10.68 -3.72 -5.44
CA HIS A 69 11.15 -3.80 -6.82
C HIS A 69 12.49 -3.09 -7.03
N ARG A 70 12.63 -1.86 -6.51
CA ARG A 70 13.88 -1.09 -6.60
C ARG A 70 15.06 -1.84 -5.97
N ARG A 71 14.83 -2.46 -4.81
CA ARG A 71 15.86 -3.26 -4.13
C ARG A 71 16.27 -4.47 -4.97
N SER A 72 15.31 -5.14 -5.61
CA SER A 72 15.58 -6.26 -6.53
C SER A 72 16.39 -5.80 -7.75
N THR A 73 16.04 -4.68 -8.39
CA THR A 73 16.79 -4.16 -9.53
C THR A 73 18.24 -3.81 -9.17
N LEU A 74 18.47 -3.17 -8.01
CA LEU A 74 19.83 -2.85 -7.56
C LEU A 74 20.67 -4.09 -7.28
N ASP A 75 20.06 -5.15 -6.75
CA ASP A 75 20.76 -6.41 -6.50
C ASP A 75 21.17 -7.08 -7.81
N VAL A 76 20.26 -7.09 -8.80
CA VAL A 76 20.54 -7.58 -10.16
C VAL A 76 21.69 -6.78 -10.80
N VAL A 77 21.66 -5.45 -10.74
CA VAL A 77 22.72 -4.61 -11.30
C VAL A 77 24.06 -4.89 -10.61
N ARG A 78 24.08 -5.00 -9.28
CA ARG A 78 25.31 -5.32 -8.53
C ARG A 78 25.86 -6.69 -8.90
N ARG A 79 24.99 -7.67 -9.13
CA ARG A 79 25.38 -9.01 -9.57
C ARG A 79 26.04 -8.96 -10.95
N VAL A 80 25.37 -8.34 -11.92
CA VAL A 80 25.90 -8.22 -13.29
C VAL A 80 27.25 -7.49 -13.30
N VAL A 81 27.36 -6.36 -12.59
CA VAL A 81 28.63 -5.62 -12.50
C VAL A 81 29.75 -6.47 -11.87
N ARG A 82 29.45 -7.29 -10.85
CA ARG A 82 30.44 -8.21 -10.26
C ARG A 82 30.84 -9.32 -11.22
N GLU A 83 29.89 -9.89 -11.96
CA GLU A 83 30.15 -10.92 -12.96
C GLU A 83 31.05 -10.38 -14.09
N GLU A 84 30.77 -9.18 -14.59
CA GLU A 84 31.59 -8.50 -15.61
C GLU A 84 33.00 -8.17 -15.08
N LEU A 85 33.12 -7.63 -13.87
CA LEU A 85 34.42 -7.34 -13.26
C LEU A 85 35.22 -8.61 -12.94
N ALA A 86 34.56 -9.72 -12.61
CA ALA A 86 35.21 -11.01 -12.38
C ALA A 86 35.71 -11.62 -13.71
N ALA A 87 34.93 -11.49 -14.78
CA ALA A 87 35.34 -11.89 -16.12
C ALA A 87 36.54 -11.06 -16.62
N TYR A 88 36.63 -9.80 -16.20
CA TYR A 88 37.73 -8.90 -16.57
C TYR A 88 38.96 -8.99 -15.66
N ARG A 89 38.98 -9.84 -14.61
CA ARG A 89 40.17 -9.99 -13.77
C ARG A 89 41.29 -10.60 -14.61
N PRO A 90 42.35 -9.84 -14.97
CA PRO A 90 43.40 -10.38 -15.81
C PRO A 90 44.09 -11.47 -15.02
N ARG A 91 44.37 -12.61 -15.68
CA ARG A 91 45.27 -13.64 -15.16
C ARG A 91 46.55 -12.93 -14.75
N ARG A 92 46.75 -12.72 -13.45
CA ARG A 92 48.06 -12.33 -12.91
C ARG A 92 49.01 -13.47 -13.31
N ARG A 93 49.81 -13.21 -14.35
CA ARG A 93 51.02 -14.00 -14.64
C ARG A 93 51.92 -13.92 -13.41
N SER A 94 52.56 -15.06 -13.15
CA SER A 94 53.58 -15.38 -12.15
C SER A 94 54.31 -14.22 -11.51
#